data_AF-A0A519JV83-F1
#
_entry.id   AF-A0A519JV83-F1
#
_cell.length_a   1.000
_cell.length_b   1.000
_cell.length_c   1.000
_cell.angle_alpha   90.00
_cell.angle_beta   90.00
_cell.angle_gamma   90.00
#
_symmetry.space_group_name_H-M   'P 1'
#
loop_
_entity.id
_entity.type
_entity.pdbx_description
1 polymer ?
#
loop_
_entity_poly.entity_id
_entity_poly.type
_entity_poly.pdbx_seq_one_letter_code
_entity_poly.pdbx_strand_id
1 'polypeptide(L)'
;MKKIIFTDKAPAPIGPYSQAVLSGNTLYTSGQIAINPENGELVLGDIETETQQVMENMKAVLTAADMDFSNVVKTTIFITDMNDFAKING
;
A
#
# COMPACT_ATOMS: atom_id res chain seq x y z
N MET A 1 6.76 -6.42 21.99
CA MET A 1 6.96 -4.99 21.66
C MET A 1 6.54 -4.79 20.21
N LYS A 2 5.90 -3.67 19.86
CA LYS A 2 5.54 -3.35 18.46
C LYS A 2 6.67 -2.53 17.81
N LYS A 3 6.89 -2.73 16.51
CA LYS A 3 7.80 -1.92 15.69
C LYS A 3 6.97 -1.13 14.68
N ILE A 4 7.17 0.19 14.63
CA ILE A 4 6.58 1.05 13.61
C ILE A 4 7.42 0.95 12.34
N ILE A 5 6.78 0.75 11.20
CA ILE A 5 7.44 0.71 9.90
C ILE A 5 7.15 2.04 9.18
N PHE A 6 8.21 2.62 8.64
CA PHE A 6 8.18 3.87 7.90
C PHE A 6 9.24 3.83 6.78
N THR A 7 8.87 4.35 5.61
CA THR A 7 9.76 4.62 4.48
C THR A 7 9.29 5.86 3.74
N ASP A 8 10.26 6.61 3.20
CA ASP A 8 10.06 7.72 2.27
C ASP A 8 9.66 7.28 0.84
N LYS A 9 9.74 5.97 0.56
CA LYS A 9 9.34 5.37 -0.73
C LYS A 9 7.85 4.99 -0.81
N ALA A 10 7.08 5.29 0.24
CA ALA A 10 5.64 5.12 0.28
C ALA A 10 5.00 6.42 0.81
N PRO A 11 3.73 6.70 0.50
CA PRO A 11 3.08 7.94 0.90
C PRO A 11 3.18 8.18 2.41
N ALA A 12 3.56 9.40 2.79
CA ALA A 12 3.61 9.80 4.18
C ALA A 12 2.19 9.80 4.79
N PRO A 13 2.00 9.35 6.04
CA PRO A 13 0.72 9.46 6.72
C PRO A 13 0.28 10.93 6.86
N ILE A 14 -0.90 11.27 6.36
CA ILE A 14 -1.50 12.61 6.53
C ILE A 14 -2.14 12.75 7.93
N GLY A 15 -2.60 11.63 8.50
CA GLY A 15 -3.29 11.56 9.79
C GLY A 15 -2.51 10.79 10.85
N PRO A 16 -3.11 10.56 12.05
CA PRO A 16 -2.46 9.90 13.17
C PRO A 16 -2.43 8.37 13.01
N TYR A 17 -1.78 7.88 11.95
CA TYR A 17 -1.56 6.46 11.67
C TYR A 17 -0.12 6.19 11.23
N SER A 18 0.26 4.91 11.12
CA SER A 18 1.56 4.46 10.62
C SER A 18 1.39 3.70 9.31
N GLN A 19 2.37 3.76 8.41
CA GLN A 19 2.33 3.00 7.15
C GLN A 19 2.14 1.50 7.40
N ALA A 20 2.89 0.95 8.37
CA ALA A 20 2.61 -0.37 8.93
C ALA A 20 3.10 -0.50 10.38
N VAL A 21 2.61 -1.52 11.08
CA VAL A 21 3.03 -1.89 12.43
C VAL A 21 3.31 -3.39 12.46
N LEU A 22 4.54 -3.76 12.81
CA LEU A 22 4.91 -5.14 13.07
C LEU A 22 4.68 -5.46 14.55
N SER A 23 3.82 -6.44 14.81
CA SER A 23 3.52 -6.92 16.17
C SER A 23 3.70 -8.44 16.23
N GLY A 24 4.73 -8.88 16.96
CA GLY A 24 5.16 -10.27 16.90
C GLY A 24 5.65 -10.61 15.49
N ASN A 25 5.05 -11.62 14.85
CA ASN A 25 5.39 -12.07 13.51
C ASN A 25 4.38 -11.60 12.44
N THR A 26 3.47 -10.69 12.79
CA THR A 26 2.43 -10.22 11.87
C THR A 26 2.62 -8.74 11.58
N LEU A 27 2.76 -8.42 10.29
CA LEU A 27 2.78 -7.05 9.79
C LEU A 27 1.36 -6.62 9.45
N TYR A 28 0.89 -5.56 10.12
CA TYR A 28 -0.38 -4.91 9.79
C TYR A 28 -0.08 -3.66 8.97
N THR A 29 -0.50 -3.63 7.72
CA THR A 29 -0.32 -2.49 6.82
C THR A 29 -1.56 -1.59 6.86
N SER A 30 -1.34 -0.28 6.78
CA SER A 30 -2.41 0.66 6.46
C SER A 30 -2.80 0.53 4.99
N GLY A 31 -4.06 0.87 4.67
CA GLY A 31 -4.51 0.92 3.29
C GLY A 31 -3.62 1.83 2.45
N GLN A 32 -3.22 1.34 1.28
CA GLN A 32 -2.47 2.13 0.30
C GLN A 32 -3.43 2.67 -0.75
N ILE A 33 -3.21 3.92 -1.14
CA ILE A 33 -3.93 4.59 -2.23
C ILE A 33 -2.92 5.04 -3.28
N ALA A 34 -3.41 5.46 -4.45
CA ALA A 34 -2.60 5.82 -5.61
C ALA A 34 -1.89 7.18 -5.46
N ILE A 35 -1.26 7.46 -4.31
CA ILE A 35 -0.43 8.67 -4.13
C ILE A 35 1.00 8.37 -4.60
N ASN A 36 1.59 9.28 -5.38
CA ASN A 36 3.00 9.23 -5.70
C ASN A 36 3.81 9.72 -4.46
N PRO A 37 4.69 8.90 -3.88
CA PRO A 37 5.44 9.26 -2.68
C PRO A 37 6.46 10.39 -2.90
N GLU A 38 6.89 10.66 -4.14
CA GLU A 38 7.89 11.69 -4.44
C GLU A 38 7.32 13.10 -4.35
N ASN A 39 6.07 13.29 -4.78
CA ASN A 39 5.41 14.61 -4.83
C ASN A 39 4.18 14.73 -3.90
N GLY A 40 3.69 13.61 -3.35
CA GLY A 40 2.52 13.57 -2.48
C GLY A 40 1.18 13.75 -3.21
N GLU A 41 1.17 13.72 -4.54
CA GLU A 41 -0.04 13.92 -5.35
C GLU A 41 -0.73 12.59 -5.65
N LEU A 42 -2.05 12.64 -5.77
CA LEU A 42 -2.83 11.50 -6.22
C LEU A 42 -2.61 11.30 -7.73
N VAL A 43 -2.14 10.12 -8.10
CA VAL A 43 -2.11 9.65 -9.48
C VAL A 43 -3.55 9.43 -9.91
N LEU A 44 -3.99 10.22 -10.90
CA LEU A 44 -5.33 10.17 -11.47
C LEU A 44 -5.20 9.77 -12.93
N GLY A 45 -5.74 8.59 -13.29
CA GLY A 45 -5.56 8.02 -14.61
C GLY A 45 -6.64 6.97 -14.92
N ASP A 46 -6.24 5.89 -15.58
CA ASP A 46 -7.05 4.68 -15.59
C ASP A 46 -6.81 3.84 -14.32
N ILE A 47 -7.73 2.92 -14.05
CA ILE A 47 -7.66 2.07 -12.86
C ILE A 47 -6.41 1.19 -12.84
N GLU A 48 -5.84 0.85 -14.00
CA GLU A 48 -4.61 0.06 -14.11
C GLU A 48 -3.41 0.84 -13.58
N THR A 49 -3.28 2.12 -13.98
CA THR A 49 -2.25 3.05 -13.50
C THR A 49 -2.38 3.29 -12.00
N GLU A 50 -3.60 3.52 -11.51
CA GLU A 50 -3.87 3.69 -10.08
C GLU A 50 -3.51 2.43 -9.28
N THR A 51 -3.90 1.25 -9.79
CA THR A 51 -3.59 -0.05 -9.19
C THR A 51 -2.08 -0.27 -9.14
N GLN A 52 -1.36 0.05 -10.21
CA GLN A 52 0.09 -0.06 -10.24
C GLN A 52 0.75 0.81 -9.16
N GLN A 53 0.31 2.07 -8.99
CA GLN A 53 0.84 2.95 -7.95
C GLN A 53 0.54 2.39 -6.54
N VAL A 54 -0.67 1.88 -6.29
CA VAL A 54 -1.03 1.23 -5.02
C VAL A 54 -0.11 0.04 -4.72
N MET A 55 0.18 -0.78 -5.72
CA MET A 55 1.04 -1.96 -5.58
C MET A 55 2.51 -1.58 -5.33
N GLU A 56 3.05 -0.56 -6.01
CA GLU A 56 4.40 -0.06 -5.73
C GLU A 56 4.51 0.54 -4.32
N ASN A 57 3.49 1.27 -3.87
CA ASN A 57 3.42 1.79 -2.50
C ASN A 57 3.41 0.64 -1.47
N MET A 58 2.61 -0.40 -1.70
CA MET A 58 2.57 -1.58 -0.83
C MET A 58 3.93 -2.30 -0.81
N LYS A 59 4.57 -2.46 -1.96
CA LYS A 59 5.90 -3.07 -2.08
C LYS A 59 6.94 -2.30 -1.28
N ALA A 60 6.93 -0.96 -1.32
CA ALA A 60 7.83 -0.14 -0.53
C ALA A 60 7.63 -0.34 0.98
N VAL A 61 6.38 -0.40 1.46
CA VAL A 61 6.06 -0.68 2.87
C VAL A 61 6.51 -2.07 3.30
N LEU A 62 6.29 -3.10 2.47
CA LEU A 62 6.76 -4.47 2.74
C LEU A 62 8.29 -4.52 2.78
N THR A 63 8.96 -3.89 1.82
CA THR A 63 10.43 -3.84 1.74
C THR A 63 11.03 -3.19 2.99
N ALA A 64 10.41 -2.11 3.51
CA ALA A 64 10.82 -1.45 4.74
C ALA A 64 10.66 -2.32 6.00
N ALA A 65 9.88 -3.39 5.91
CA ALA A 65 9.71 -4.41 6.94
C ALA A 65 10.55 -5.68 6.69
N ASP A 66 11.49 -5.65 5.73
CA ASP A 66 12.27 -6.81 5.28
C ASP A 66 11.39 -7.96 4.74
N MET A 67 10.28 -7.61 4.09
CA MET A 67 9.29 -8.53 3.51
C MET A 67 9.04 -8.23 2.03
N ASP A 68 8.42 -9.18 1.32
CA ASP A 68 7.91 -9.01 -0.03
C ASP A 68 6.49 -9.58 -0.16
N PHE A 69 5.94 -9.59 -1.39
CA PHE A 69 4.59 -10.07 -1.63
C PHE A 69 4.38 -11.57 -1.31
N SER A 70 5.44 -12.39 -1.28
CA SER A 70 5.33 -13.79 -0.88
C SER A 70 4.98 -13.96 0.61
N ASN A 71 5.20 -12.94 1.43
CA ASN A 71 4.80 -12.92 2.84
C ASN A 71 3.32 -12.56 3.04
N VAL A 72 2.61 -12.10 2.00
CA VAL A 72 1.23 -11.64 2.12
C VAL A 72 0.27 -12.83 2.13
N VAL A 73 -0.50 -12.95 3.22
CA VAL A 73 -1.49 -14.04 3.40
C VAL A 73 -2.93 -13.60 3.20
N LYS A 74 -3.20 -12.29 3.22
CA LYS A 74 -4.54 -11.70 3.11
C LYS A 74 -4.45 -10.26 2.61
N THR A 75 -5.32 -9.90 1.66
CA THR A 75 -5.53 -8.52 1.20
C THR A 75 -7.01 -8.17 1.26
N THR A 76 -7.32 -6.88 1.41
CA THR A 76 -8.67 -6.34 1.21
C THR A 76 -8.55 -5.23 0.16
N ILE A 77 -9.23 -5.39 -0.96
CA ILE A 77 -9.24 -4.40 -2.04
C ILE A 77 -10.57 -3.65 -1.95
N PHE A 78 -10.50 -2.33 -1.76
CA PHE A 78 -11.65 -1.44 -1.80
C PHE A 78 -11.66 -0.74 -3.15
N ILE A 79 -12.75 -0.89 -3.89
CA ILE A 79 -12.94 -0.29 -5.21
C ILE A 79 -14.22 0.54 -5.21
N THR A 80 -14.22 1.63 -5.97
CA THR A 80 -15.37 2.54 -6.10
C THR A 80 -16.37 2.05 -7.15
N ASP A 81 -15.90 1.36 -8.18
CA ASP A 81 -16.72 0.74 -9.22
C ASP A 81 -16.36 -0.74 -9.40
N MET A 82 -17.37 -1.61 -9.38
CA MET A 82 -17.21 -3.05 -9.60
C MET A 82 -16.90 -3.39 -11.06
N ASN A 83 -17.20 -2.50 -12.01
CA ASN A 83 -16.84 -2.68 -13.42
C ASN A 83 -15.33 -2.76 -13.65
N ASP A 84 -14.53 -2.23 -12.73
CA ASP A 84 -13.07 -2.28 -12.82
C ASP A 84 -12.44 -3.53 -12.21
N PHE A 85 -13.23 -4.41 -11.59
CA PHE A 85 -12.73 -5.62 -10.92
C PHE A 85 -11.85 -6.47 -11.83
N ALA A 86 -12.23 -6.66 -13.09
CA ALA A 86 -11.45 -7.45 -14.03
C ALA A 86 -10.09 -6.79 -14.33
N LYS A 87 -10.06 -5.48 -14.61
CA LYS A 87 -8.84 -4.73 -14.93
C LYS A 87 -7.85 -4.71 -13.77
N ILE A 88 -8.35 -4.66 -12.53
CA ILE A 88 -7.53 -4.71 -11.32
C ILE A 88 -6.83 -6.07 -11.14
N ASN A 89 -7.46 -7.16 -11.59
CA ASN A 89 -6.96 -8.53 -11.36
C ASN A 89 -6.14 -9.10 -12.54
N GLY A 90 -6.13 -8.45 -13.70
CA GLY A 90 -5.46 -8.94 -14.92
C GLY A 90 -6.33 -9.88 -15.73
#